data_AF-A0A5R8Y168-F1
#
_entry.id   AF-A0A5R8Y168-F1
#
_cell.length_a   1.000
_cell.length_b   1.000
_cell.length_c   1.000
_cell.angle_alpha   90.00
_cell.angle_beta   90.00
_cell.angle_gamma   90.00
#
_symmetry.space_group_name_H-M   'P 1'
#
loop_
_entity.id
_entity.type
_entity.pdbx_description
1 polymer ?
#
loop_
_entity_poly.entity_id
_entity_poly.type
_entity_poly.pdbx_seq_one_letter_code
_entity_poly.pdbx_strand_id
1 'polypeptide(L)' 'MKILLLISSLVLCSLANENFTNMKKCEVIKLSKFTTLVSCHKVDYLIKYKHQEDEEKDNIKKITVITTKDQKIILGEERD' A
#
# COMPACT_ATOMS: atom_id res chain seq x y z
N MET A 1 23.33 41.41 -6.10
CA MET A 1 22.91 40.48 -5.04
C MET A 1 21.40 40.21 -4.94
N LYS A 2 20.55 40.58 -5.91
CA LYS A 2 19.10 40.23 -5.87
C LYS A 2 18.75 38.95 -6.63
N ILE A 3 19.54 38.58 -7.65
CA ILE A 3 19.28 37.44 -8.53
C ILE A 3 19.54 36.08 -7.85
N LEU A 4 20.54 36.00 -6.96
CA LEU A 4 20.85 34.77 -6.22
C LEU A 4 19.71 34.32 -5.29
N LEU A 5 18.97 35.26 -4.71
CA LEU A 5 17.82 34.97 -3.85
C LEU A 5 16.66 34.36 -4.64
N LEU A 6 16.43 34.83 -5.87
CA LEU A 6 15.37 34.32 -6.74
C LEU A 6 15.64 32.89 -7.23
N ILE A 7 16.90 32.56 -7.48
CA ILE A 7 17.31 31.21 -7.90
C ILE A 7 17.17 30.24 -6.72
N SER A 8 17.53 30.67 -5.50
CA SER A 8 17.36 29.84 -4.30
C SER A 8 15.90 29.53 -3.99
N SER A 9 14.96 30.46 -4.22
CA SER A 9 13.53 30.19 -4.00
C SER A 9 12.94 29.20 -5.00
N LEU A 10 13.47 29.16 -6.23
CA LEU A 10 12.94 28.28 -7.28
C LEU A 10 13.33 26.81 -7.05
N VAL A 11 14.53 26.55 -6.51
CA VAL A 11 15.01 25.19 -6.22
C VAL A 11 14.23 24.53 -5.08
N LEU A 12 13.76 25.30 -4.09
CA LEU A 12 12.98 24.77 -2.97
C LEU A 12 11.58 24.29 -3.39
N CYS A 13 10.96 24.92 -4.40
CA CYS A 13 9.65 24.51 -4.91
C CYS A 13 9.67 23.16 -5.65
N SER A 14 10.82 22.79 -6.25
CA SER A 14 10.94 21.53 -7.00
C SER A 14 11.09 20.29 -6.11
N LEU A 15 11.42 20.47 -4.83
CA LEU A 15 11.62 19.37 -3.87
C LEU A 15 10.33 18.94 -3.15
N ALA A 16 9.25 19.71 -3.25
CA ALA A 16 7.95 19.38 -2.65
C ALA A 16 7.10 18.40 -3.50
N ASN A 17 7.66 17.84 -4.59
CA ASN A 17 7.02 16.78 -5.35
C ASN A 17 7.26 15.41 -4.68
N GLU A 18 6.85 15.31 -3.44
CA GLU A 18 6.74 14.04 -2.74
C GLU A 18 5.51 13.37 -3.35
N ASN A 19 5.72 12.30 -4.09
CA ASN A 19 4.69 11.56 -4.83
C ASN A 19 3.73 10.86 -3.85
N PHE A 20 2.93 11.62 -3.10
CA PHE A 20 1.75 11.12 -2.43
C PHE A 20 0.68 10.91 -3.50
N THR A 21 0.87 9.86 -4.31
CA THR A 21 -0.16 9.37 -5.23
C THR A 21 -1.42 9.17 -4.41
N ASN A 22 -2.46 9.92 -4.75
CA ASN A 22 -3.73 9.95 -4.04
C ASN A 22 -4.30 8.51 -3.93
N MET A 23 -4.09 7.82 -2.80
CA MET A 23 -4.57 6.44 -2.58
C MET A 23 -6.11 6.34 -2.44
N LYS A 24 -6.85 7.39 -2.84
CA LYS A 24 -8.30 7.49 -2.65
C LYS A 24 -9.12 6.56 -3.54
N LYS A 25 -8.52 6.01 -4.60
CA LYS A 25 -9.18 5.05 -5.49
C LYS A 25 -8.48 3.70 -5.38
N CYS A 26 -9.07 2.82 -4.57
CA CYS A 26 -8.66 1.43 -4.49
C CYS A 26 -9.77 0.55 -5.05
N GLU A 27 -9.39 -0.43 -5.85
CA GLU A 27 -10.30 -1.46 -6.35
C GLU A 27 -10.20 -2.68 -5.44
N VAL A 28 -11.36 -3.23 -5.07
CA VAL A 28 -11.43 -4.42 -4.21
C VAL A 28 -12.00 -5.56 -5.04
N ILE A 29 -11.20 -6.59 -5.25
CA ILE A 29 -11.55 -7.78 -6.02
C ILE A 29 -11.53 -8.98 -5.08
N LYS A 30 -12.69 -9.62 -4.89
CA LYS A 30 -12.78 -10.90 -4.18
C LYS A 30 -12.35 -12.02 -5.14
N LEU A 31 -11.18 -12.60 -4.91
CA LEU A 31 -10.66 -13.72 -5.70
C LEU A 31 -11.28 -15.05 -5.26
N SER A 32 -11.56 -15.19 -3.97
CA SER A 32 -12.25 -16.36 -3.39
C SER A 32 -12.92 -16.00 -2.06
N LYS A 33 -13.58 -16.97 -1.41
CA LYS A 33 -14.11 -16.82 -0.05
C LYS A 33 -13.02 -16.42 0.97
N PHE A 34 -11.77 -16.83 0.73
CA PHE A 34 -10.65 -16.65 1.66
C PHE A 34 -9.56 -15.74 1.12
N THR A 35 -9.78 -15.03 0.01
CA THR A 35 -8.76 -14.17 -0.59
C THR A 35 -9.37 -12.95 -1.26
N THR A 36 -8.87 -11.78 -0.88
CA THR A 36 -9.23 -10.49 -1.48
C THR A 36 -7.96 -9.80 -1.98
N LEU A 37 -8.04 -9.25 -3.18
CA LEU A 37 -7.04 -8.35 -3.74
C LEU A 37 -7.55 -6.92 -3.60
N VAL A 38 -6.80 -6.06 -2.93
CA VAL A 38 -7.07 -4.62 -2.87
C VAL A 38 -5.99 -3.92 -3.68
N SER A 39 -6.34 -3.42 -4.86
CA SER A 39 -5.41 -2.70 -5.73
C SER A 39 -5.54 -1.20 -5.51
N CYS A 40 -4.48 -0.56 -5.02
CA CYS A 40 -4.41 0.88 -4.81
C CYS A 40 -3.29 1.45 -5.68
N HIS A 41 -3.64 1.87 -6.90
CA HIS A 41 -2.74 2.53 -7.84
C HIS A 41 -1.49 1.70 -8.23
N LYS A 42 -0.37 1.82 -7.50
CA LYS A 42 0.90 1.10 -7.77
C LYS A 42 1.18 -0.02 -6.75
N VAL A 43 0.25 -0.23 -5.82
CA VAL A 43 0.41 -1.16 -4.71
C VAL A 43 -0.81 -2.04 -4.62
N ASP A 44 -0.60 -3.36 -4.69
CA ASP A 44 -1.63 -4.36 -4.54
C ASP A 44 -1.47 -5.07 -3.19
N TYR A 45 -2.55 -5.19 -2.44
CA TYR A 45 -2.60 -5.94 -1.20
C TYR A 45 -3.35 -7.24 -1.41
N LEU A 46 -2.65 -8.35 -1.29
CA LEU A 46 -3.24 -9.68 -1.29
C LEU A 46 -3.53 -10.10 0.16
N ILE A 47 -4.80 -10.06 0.53
CA ILE A 47 -5.31 -10.40 1.85
C ILE A 47 -5.82 -11.83 1.83
N LYS A 48 -5.29 -12.68 2.71
CA LYS A 48 -5.76 -14.04 2.93
C LYS A 48 -6.44 -14.13 4.29
N TYR A 49 -7.62 -14.74 4.32
CA TYR A 49 -8.40 -14.95 5.54
C TYR A 49 -8.20 -16.37 6.07
N LYS A 50 -8.44 -16.56 7.37
CA LYS A 50 -8.49 -17.86 8.05
C LYS A 50 -9.72 -18.65 7.58
N HIS A 51 -9.63 -19.97 7.67
CA HIS A 51 -10.82 -20.81 7.48
C HIS A 51 -11.72 -20.60 8.71
N GLN A 52 -13.00 -20.32 8.49
CA GLN A 52 -13.94 -19.95 9.55
C GLN A 52 -14.06 -21.07 10.58
N GLU A 53 -13.59 -20.83 11.80
CA GLU A 53 -14.08 -21.49 13.02
C GLU A 53 -14.61 -20.46 14.04
N ASP A 54 -14.06 -19.23 14.10
CA ASP A 54 -14.53 -18.18 15.00
C ASP A 54 -14.77 -16.86 14.28
N GLU A 55 -16.04 -16.44 14.15
CA GLU A 55 -16.44 -15.15 13.57
C GLU A 55 -16.06 -13.93 14.45
N GLU A 56 -15.65 -14.16 15.70
CA GLU A 56 -15.39 -13.13 16.71
C GLU A 56 -13.96 -12.54 16.68
N LYS A 57 -13.00 -13.11 15.94
CA LYS A 57 -11.61 -12.62 15.85
C LYS A 57 -11.27 -12.04 14.48
N ASP A 58 -10.24 -11.18 14.44
CA ASP A 58 -9.68 -10.69 13.18
C ASP A 58 -9.31 -11.89 12.28
N ASN A 59 -10.07 -12.03 11.20
CA ASN A 59 -10.03 -13.20 10.31
C ASN A 59 -8.86 -13.14 9.34
N ILE A 60 -8.03 -12.11 9.38
CA ILE A 60 -6.89 -11.96 8.47
C ILE A 60 -5.76 -12.89 8.91
N LYS A 61 -5.41 -13.84 8.04
CA LYS A 61 -4.27 -14.75 8.22
C LYS A 61 -2.96 -14.15 7.74
N LYS A 62 -3.00 -13.46 6.60
CA LYS A 62 -1.81 -12.92 5.94
C LYS A 62 -2.16 -11.76 5.02
N ILE A 63 -1.35 -10.70 5.06
CA ILE A 63 -1.38 -9.60 4.10
C ILE A 63 -0.03 -9.56 3.38
N THR A 64 -0.09 -9.65 2.06
CA THR A 64 1.08 -9.51 1.21
C THR A 64 0.94 -8.26 0.37
N VAL A 65 1.92 -7.35 0.46
CA VAL A 65 2.04 -6.18 -0.40
C VAL A 65 2.82 -6.59 -1.64
N ILE A 66 2.28 -6.24 -2.79
CA ILE A 66 2.86 -6.48 -4.10
C ILE A 66 2.98 -5.12 -4.78
N THR A 67 4.19 -4.78 -5.19
CA THR A 67 4.45 -3.62 -6.05
C THR A 67 5.04 -4.10 -7.36
N THR A 68 5.27 -3.19 -8.30
CA THR A 68 5.96 -3.54 -9.56
C THR A 68 7.41 -3.99 -9.36
N LYS A 69 8.01 -3.73 -8.19
CA LYS A 69 9.42 -4.00 -7.92
C LYS A 69 9.62 -5.14 -6.92
N ASP A 70 8.71 -5.28 -5.96
CA ASP A 70 8.90 -6.20 -4.85
C ASP A 70 7.58 -6.79 -4.33
N GLN A 71 7.72 -7.87 -3.57
CA GLN A 71 6.64 -8.49 -2.83
C GLN A 71 7.10 -8.69 -1.38
N LYS A 72 6.29 -8.24 -0.43
CA LYS A 72 6.59 -8.32 1.00
C LYS A 72 5.38 -8.74 1.81
N ILE A 73 5.61 -9.56 2.82
CA ILE A 73 4.59 -9.96 3.78
C ILE A 73 4.65 -8.95 4.92
N ILE A 74 3.57 -8.20 5.13
CA ILE A 74 3.50 -7.18 6.19
C ILE A 74 2.74 -7.66 7.42
N LEU A 75 1.91 -8.67 7.24
CA LEU A 75 1.21 -9.37 8.29
C LEU A 75 1.15 -10.84 7.91
N GLY A 76 1.52 -11.72 8.81
CA GLY A 76 1.37 -13.15 8.63
C GLY A 76 1.56 -13.85 9.97
N GLU A 77 0.64 -14.75 10.31
CA GLU A 77 0.94 -15.73 11.36
C GLU A 77 2.07 -16.63 10.87
N GLU A 78 3.20 -16.53 11.55
CA GLU A 78 4.31 -17.46 11.46
C GLU A 78 3.79 -18.81 11.97
N ARG A 79 3.88 -19.84 11.12
CA ARG A 79 3.61 -21.21 11.56
C ARG A 79 4.88 -21.68 12.25
N ASP A 80 4.89 -21.63 13.58
CA ASP A 80 5.66 -22.56 14.40
C ASP A 80 4.91 -23.90 14.48
#